data_AF-A0A814DCP4-F1
#
_entry.id   AF-A0A814DCP4-F1
#
_cell.length_a   1.000
_cell.length_b   1.000
_cell.length_c   1.000
_cell.angle_alpha   90.00
_cell.angle_beta   90.00
_cell.angle_gamma   90.00
#
_symmetry.space_group_name_H-M   'P 1'
#
loop_
_entity.id
_entity.type
_entity.pdbx_description
1 polymer ?
#
loop_
_entity_poly.entity_id
_entity_poly.type
_entity_poly.pdbx_seq_one_letter_code
_entity_poly.pdbx_strand_id
1 'polypeptide(L)'
;MTATHNVYDILTQIFSKVSSQYEEEDNSNDRHLFPHQLSDVGEYLDNKLTNIAIASSKPPLDYEQYRIGPSTTSLILNDATGIVQCTRSDYTGIASFNTVRADVCVFRGKWQYEVLLETRGVMQFGWCTIKCNFSQEIGVGDTWTSFSYDGGRIRKWNVQNSKYGDPWLAGDIISCLIDCDEGTISFKRSCINTHFLTSNECFFCKARIEQVVDSTTGRVIDSVKPNENYTKDK
;
A
#
# COMPACT_ATOMS: atom_id res chain seq x y z
N MET A 1 17.93 -24.65 17.93
CA MET A 1 17.25 -24.93 16.65
C MET A 1 16.01 -24.07 16.60
N THR A 2 16.14 -22.88 16.03
CA THR A 2 15.07 -21.88 15.91
C THR A 2 15.01 -21.51 14.44
N ALA A 3 13.92 -21.89 13.80
CA ALA A 3 13.65 -21.67 12.38
C ALA A 3 13.54 -20.16 12.10
N THR A 4 14.57 -19.60 11.48
CA THR A 4 14.51 -18.34 10.74
C THR A 4 13.56 -18.55 9.56
N HIS A 5 12.31 -18.14 9.71
CA HIS A 5 11.39 -18.05 8.58
C HIS A 5 11.97 -17.00 7.63
N ASN A 6 12.36 -17.46 6.44
CA ASN A 6 12.91 -16.63 5.39
C ASN A 6 11.82 -15.63 4.97
N VAL A 7 12.18 -14.41 4.58
CA VAL A 7 11.21 -13.46 3.98
C VAL A 7 10.54 -14.08 2.74
N TYR A 8 11.22 -15.03 2.07
CA TYR A 8 10.62 -15.91 1.07
C TYR A 8 9.49 -16.79 1.61
N ASP A 9 9.53 -17.26 2.86
CA ASP A 9 8.49 -18.12 3.44
C ASP A 9 7.21 -17.33 3.71
N ILE A 10 7.27 -16.05 4.10
CA ILE A 10 6.07 -15.20 4.27
C ILE A 10 5.41 -14.95 2.91
N LEU A 11 6.22 -14.64 1.89
CA LEU A 11 5.74 -14.48 0.51
C LEU A 11 5.17 -15.81 -0.03
N THR A 12 5.83 -16.93 0.23
CA THR A 12 5.35 -18.25 -0.22
C THR A 12 4.11 -18.71 0.55
N GLN A 13 3.97 -18.38 1.83
CA GLN A 13 2.81 -18.74 2.65
C GLN A 13 1.57 -17.90 2.31
N ILE A 14 1.77 -16.66 1.83
CA ILE A 14 0.71 -15.82 1.23
C ILE A 14 0.35 -16.30 -0.18
N PHE A 15 1.30 -16.80 -0.98
CA PHE A 15 1.11 -17.03 -2.42
C PHE A 15 1.09 -18.50 -2.92
N SER A 16 1.34 -19.53 -2.08
CA SER A 16 1.35 -20.94 -2.52
C SER A 16 0.06 -21.72 -2.27
N LYS A 17 -1.00 -21.10 -1.73
CA LYS A 17 -2.30 -21.79 -1.54
C LYS A 17 -3.33 -21.59 -2.66
N VAL A 18 -2.91 -21.07 -3.81
CA VAL A 18 -3.72 -21.16 -5.04
C VAL A 18 -2.85 -21.72 -6.16
N SER A 19 -3.19 -22.95 -6.56
CA SER A 19 -2.79 -23.63 -7.80
C SER A 19 -1.48 -24.40 -7.80
N SER A 20 -1.46 -25.54 -7.10
CA SER A 20 -0.85 -26.75 -7.67
C SER A 20 -1.63 -27.15 -8.91
N GLN A 21 -1.13 -26.76 -10.09
CA GLN A 21 -1.31 -27.34 -11.43
C GLN A 21 -1.13 -26.21 -12.44
N TYR A 22 0.05 -26.12 -13.05
CA TYR A 22 0.32 -25.75 -14.45
C TYR A 22 1.85 -25.78 -14.60
N GLU A 23 2.36 -26.93 -15.04
CA GLU A 23 3.71 -27.04 -15.62
C GLU A 23 3.60 -26.51 -17.06
N GLU A 24 4.42 -25.54 -17.44
CA GLU A 24 4.65 -25.22 -18.86
C GLU A 24 6.12 -25.43 -19.20
N GLU A 25 6.30 -26.23 -20.26
CA GLU A 25 7.56 -26.62 -20.88
C GLU A 25 8.23 -25.43 -21.56
N ASP A 26 9.51 -25.25 -21.26
CA ASP A 26 10.37 -24.19 -21.77
C ASP A 26 10.98 -24.59 -23.12
N ASN A 27 10.86 -23.74 -24.15
CA ASN A 27 11.62 -23.94 -25.40
C ASN A 27 12.06 -22.62 -26.06
N SER A 28 13.29 -22.25 -25.68
CA SER A 28 14.37 -21.70 -26.50
C SER A 28 14.35 -20.22 -26.95
N ASN A 29 15.41 -19.56 -26.48
CA ASN A 29 16.33 -18.66 -27.19
C ASN A 29 15.81 -17.32 -27.72
N ASP A 30 15.95 -16.28 -26.91
CA ASP A 30 16.73 -15.13 -27.37
C ASP A 30 17.48 -14.45 -26.23
N ARG A 31 18.81 -14.39 -26.35
CA ARG A 31 19.72 -13.70 -25.44
C ARG A 31 20.18 -12.43 -26.14
N HIS A 32 19.91 -11.28 -25.51
CA HIS A 32 20.83 -10.15 -25.28
C HIS A 32 20.16 -8.79 -25.45
N LEU A 33 19.71 -8.22 -24.33
CA LEU A 33 20.04 -6.85 -23.96
C LEU A 33 19.98 -6.74 -22.43
N PHE A 34 21.14 -6.81 -21.77
CA PHE A 34 21.25 -6.50 -20.34
C PHE A 34 21.36 -4.99 -20.16
N PRO A 35 20.53 -4.39 -19.29
CA PRO A 35 20.99 -3.36 -18.38
C PRO A 35 20.77 -3.86 -16.95
N HIS A 36 21.87 -4.10 -16.26
CA HIS A 36 21.98 -4.36 -14.82
C HIS A 36 20.79 -5.09 -14.18
N GLN A 37 20.77 -6.41 -14.33
CA GLN A 37 20.08 -7.26 -13.37
C GLN A 37 20.62 -6.91 -11.98
N LEU A 38 19.79 -6.31 -11.14
CA LEU A 38 19.87 -6.51 -9.69
C LEU A 38 19.53 -7.99 -9.44
N SER A 39 20.45 -8.88 -9.81
CA SER A 39 20.31 -10.32 -9.67
C SER A 39 20.29 -10.75 -8.21
N ASP A 40 20.50 -9.81 -7.27
CA ASP A 40 20.35 -10.14 -5.87
C ASP A 40 19.88 -8.95 -5.03
N VAL A 41 18.66 -8.48 -5.32
CA VAL A 41 17.95 -7.57 -4.39
C VAL A 41 17.82 -8.22 -3.01
N GLY A 42 17.73 -9.56 -2.95
CA GLY A 42 17.72 -10.34 -1.70
C GLY A 42 19.01 -10.16 -0.92
N GLU A 43 20.17 -10.48 -1.49
CA GLU A 43 21.49 -10.31 -0.88
C GLU A 43 21.78 -8.83 -0.53
N TYR A 44 21.33 -7.87 -1.36
CA TYR A 44 21.43 -6.46 -1.05
C TYR A 44 20.62 -6.06 0.20
N LEU A 45 19.37 -6.54 0.30
CA LEU A 45 18.50 -6.29 1.46
C LEU A 45 18.99 -7.03 2.70
N ASP A 46 19.41 -8.29 2.57
CA ASP A 46 19.92 -9.12 3.65
C ASP A 46 21.22 -8.54 4.22
N ASN A 47 22.15 -8.06 3.38
CA ASN A 47 23.37 -7.39 3.84
C ASN A 47 23.07 -6.08 4.56
N LYS A 48 22.05 -5.33 4.12
CA LYS A 48 21.65 -4.07 4.77
C LYS A 48 20.96 -4.33 6.13
N LEU A 49 20.09 -5.34 6.19
CA LEU A 49 19.35 -5.72 7.40
C LEU A 49 20.25 -6.40 8.45
N THR A 50 21.23 -7.19 8.03
CA THR A 50 22.19 -7.84 8.94
C THR A 50 23.06 -6.82 9.67
N ASN A 51 23.46 -5.74 8.98
CA ASN A 51 24.20 -4.63 9.58
C ASN A 51 23.35 -3.81 10.58
N ILE A 52 22.02 -3.81 10.44
CA ILE A 52 21.09 -3.13 11.36
C ILE A 52 20.78 -4.01 12.59
N ALA A 53 20.63 -5.33 12.40
CA ALA A 53 20.25 -6.26 13.45
C ALA A 53 21.33 -6.46 14.53
N ILE A 54 22.61 -6.25 14.19
CA ILE A 54 23.74 -6.36 15.13
C ILE A 54 23.77 -5.17 16.11
N ALA A 55 23.04 -4.08 15.85
CA ALA A 55 23.22 -2.81 16.53
C ALA A 55 22.18 -2.42 17.61
N SER A 56 21.07 -3.13 17.85
CA SER A 56 20.19 -2.73 18.98
C SER A 56 19.15 -3.75 19.45
N SER A 57 19.14 -3.92 20.77
CA SER A 57 17.93 -4.12 21.59
C SER A 57 16.82 -3.16 21.13
N LYS A 58 15.71 -3.72 20.64
CA LYS A 58 14.45 -3.03 20.23
C LYS A 58 14.65 -1.59 19.72
N PRO A 59 14.90 -1.40 18.42
CA PRO A 59 15.03 -0.06 17.87
C PRO A 59 13.67 0.67 17.90
N PRO A 60 13.67 2.01 17.99
CA PRO A 60 12.50 2.83 17.68
C PRO A 60 11.94 2.42 16.32
N LEU A 61 10.63 2.54 16.12
CA LEU A 61 9.97 2.23 14.84
C LEU A 61 10.42 3.24 13.77
N ASP A 62 11.59 3.00 13.19
CA ASP A 62 12.12 3.74 12.05
C ASP A 62 11.48 3.17 10.78
N TYR A 63 10.23 3.58 10.53
CA TYR A 63 9.43 3.11 9.39
C TYR A 63 10.07 3.42 8.03
N GLU A 64 11.03 4.36 7.96
CA GLU A 64 11.81 4.61 6.75
C GLU A 64 12.62 3.38 6.31
N GLN A 65 12.88 2.44 7.22
CA GLN A 65 13.56 1.18 6.88
C GLN A 65 12.66 0.16 6.17
N TYR A 66 11.33 0.33 6.18
CA TYR A 66 10.36 -0.63 5.61
C TYR A 66 9.73 -0.16 4.29
N ARG A 67 10.32 0.89 3.73
CA ARG A 67 9.93 1.57 2.50
C ARG A 67 11.14 1.80 1.62
N ILE A 68 10.92 1.80 0.31
CA ILE A 68 11.88 2.22 -0.71
C ILE A 68 11.24 3.34 -1.51
N GLY A 69 11.97 4.42 -1.75
CA GLY A 69 11.49 5.59 -2.47
C GLY A 69 11.75 6.88 -1.68
N PRO A 70 11.36 8.04 -2.23
CA PRO A 70 11.47 9.32 -1.55
C PRO A 70 10.58 9.40 -0.31
N SER A 71 10.91 10.28 0.64
CA SER A 71 10.09 10.49 1.84
C SER A 71 8.69 11.02 1.50
N THR A 72 8.59 11.86 0.47
CA THR A 72 7.32 12.34 -0.09
C THR A 72 6.91 11.46 -1.26
N THR A 73 5.78 10.77 -1.14
CA THR A 73 5.23 9.93 -2.23
C THR A 73 4.63 10.79 -3.34
N SER A 74 4.97 10.47 -4.59
CA SER A 74 4.36 11.07 -5.79
C SER A 74 3.92 9.98 -6.78
N LEU A 75 3.06 10.32 -7.73
CA LEU A 75 2.69 9.42 -8.83
C LEU A 75 3.67 9.57 -10.00
N ILE A 76 4.16 8.45 -10.53
CA ILE A 76 5.04 8.39 -11.70
C ILE A 76 4.18 8.59 -12.96
N LEU A 77 4.10 9.83 -13.42
CA LEU A 77 3.32 10.18 -14.63
C LEU A 77 3.93 9.62 -15.92
N ASN A 78 5.24 9.33 -15.93
CA ASN A 78 5.89 8.71 -17.09
C ASN A 78 5.51 7.24 -17.27
N ASP A 79 5.10 6.58 -16.19
CA ASP A 79 4.59 5.20 -16.20
C ASP A 79 3.06 5.17 -16.40
N ALA A 80 2.45 6.34 -16.66
CA ALA A 80 1.02 6.42 -16.88
C ALA A 80 0.62 5.73 -18.17
N THR A 81 -0.42 4.90 -18.13
CA THR A 81 -1.00 4.34 -19.34
C THR A 81 -1.91 5.37 -19.99
N GLY A 82 -1.34 6.27 -20.78
CA GLY A 82 -2.05 7.37 -21.45
C GLY A 82 -1.88 8.71 -20.73
N ILE A 83 -2.86 9.63 -20.89
CA ILE A 83 -2.70 11.02 -20.44
C ILE A 83 -3.38 11.21 -19.09
N VAL A 84 -2.56 11.39 -18.06
CA VAL A 84 -2.98 11.84 -16.73
C VAL A 84 -2.53 13.28 -16.53
N GLN A 85 -3.50 14.19 -16.38
CA GLN A 85 -3.25 15.56 -15.95
C GLN A 85 -3.07 15.59 -14.44
N CYS A 86 -2.02 16.26 -13.99
CA CYS A 86 -1.80 16.53 -12.58
C CYS A 86 -1.75 18.04 -12.36
N THR A 87 -2.61 18.55 -11.48
CA THR A 87 -2.54 19.91 -10.98
C THR A 87 -2.38 19.84 -9.46
N ARG A 88 -1.18 20.15 -8.96
CA ARG A 88 -0.80 19.98 -7.54
C ARG A 88 -0.92 18.52 -7.09
N SER A 89 -2.01 18.16 -6.42
CA SER A 89 -2.29 16.82 -5.90
C SER A 89 -3.56 16.23 -6.51
N ASP A 90 -4.16 16.94 -7.47
CA ASP A 90 -5.37 16.53 -8.16
C ASP A 90 -4.98 15.85 -9.47
N TYR A 91 -5.45 14.62 -9.66
CA TYR A 91 -5.12 13.79 -10.82
C TYR A 91 -6.38 13.50 -11.63
N THR A 92 -6.34 13.81 -12.92
CA THR A 92 -7.44 13.60 -13.86
C THR A 92 -6.98 12.74 -15.03
N GLY A 93 -7.61 11.58 -15.23
CA GLY A 93 -7.46 10.80 -16.45
C GLY A 93 -8.26 11.41 -17.59
N ILE A 94 -7.61 11.66 -18.74
CA ILE A 94 -8.23 12.31 -19.90
C ILE A 94 -8.64 11.27 -20.97
N ALA A 95 -8.14 10.04 -20.87
CA ALA A 95 -8.48 8.95 -21.77
C ALA A 95 -9.10 7.78 -20.99
N SER A 96 -9.55 6.76 -21.72
CA SER A 96 -10.14 5.56 -21.13
C SER A 96 -9.11 4.81 -20.27
N PHE A 97 -9.38 4.70 -18.96
CA PHE A 97 -8.69 3.85 -17.98
C PHE A 97 -7.16 4.05 -17.89
N ASN A 98 -6.73 5.28 -17.65
CA ASN A 98 -5.33 5.56 -17.33
C ASN A 98 -4.94 4.98 -15.96
N THR A 99 -3.81 4.28 -15.91
CA THR A 99 -3.23 3.73 -14.68
C THR A 99 -1.91 4.41 -14.40
N VAL A 100 -1.72 4.83 -13.15
CA VAL A 100 -0.47 5.42 -12.64
C VAL A 100 -0.03 4.68 -11.38
N ARG A 101 1.27 4.69 -11.10
CA ARG A 101 1.86 4.07 -9.91
C ARG A 101 2.59 5.12 -9.08
N ALA A 102 2.63 4.93 -7.76
CA ALA A 102 3.48 5.73 -6.89
C ALA A 102 4.97 5.41 -7.07
N ASP A 103 5.85 6.36 -6.74
CA ASP A 103 7.31 6.23 -6.73
C ASP A 103 7.88 5.53 -5.49
N VAL A 104 7.00 4.85 -4.75
CA VAL A 104 7.29 4.26 -3.45
C VAL A 104 6.85 2.81 -3.41
N CYS A 105 7.69 1.99 -2.80
CA CYS A 105 7.42 0.59 -2.49
C CYS A 105 7.46 0.40 -0.97
N VAL A 106 6.49 -0.34 -0.44
CA VAL A 106 6.45 -0.76 0.97
C VAL A 106 6.55 -2.28 1.03
N PHE A 107 7.31 -2.81 1.98
CA PHE A 107 7.60 -4.25 2.01
C PHE A 107 7.50 -4.90 3.39
N ARG A 108 7.27 -4.12 4.45
CA ARG A 108 7.08 -4.61 5.82
C ARG A 108 6.24 -3.63 6.63
N GLY A 109 5.55 -4.10 7.68
CA GLY A 109 4.73 -3.23 8.51
C GLY A 109 3.37 -2.91 7.89
N LYS A 110 2.74 -1.86 8.42
CA LYS A 110 1.36 -1.47 8.11
C LYS A 110 1.35 -0.09 7.48
N TRP A 111 0.79 0.00 6.27
CA TRP A 111 0.82 1.21 5.46
C TRP A 111 -0.56 1.56 4.96
N GLN A 112 -0.79 2.85 4.79
CA GLN A 112 -2.02 3.36 4.20
C GLN A 112 -1.74 4.58 3.34
N TYR A 113 -2.58 4.79 2.35
CA TYR A 113 -2.74 6.07 1.67
C TYR A 113 -4.23 6.39 1.55
N GLU A 114 -4.54 7.66 1.32
CA GLU A 114 -5.92 8.14 1.18
C GLU A 114 -6.12 8.79 -0.18
N VAL A 115 -7.31 8.60 -0.72
CA VAL A 115 -7.74 9.24 -1.98
C VAL A 115 -9.03 10.01 -1.71
N LEU A 116 -9.00 11.32 -1.98
CA LEU A 116 -10.20 12.14 -2.03
C LEU A 116 -10.83 12.03 -3.42
N LEU A 117 -12.10 11.68 -3.47
CA LEU A 117 -12.85 11.57 -4.72
C LEU A 117 -13.44 12.91 -5.14
N GLU A 118 -13.01 13.46 -6.27
CA GLU A 118 -13.70 14.63 -6.86
C GLU A 118 -14.96 14.22 -7.63
N THR A 119 -15.00 12.98 -8.12
CA THR A 119 -16.13 12.44 -8.87
C THR A 119 -16.56 11.08 -8.33
N ARG A 120 -17.79 10.67 -8.64
CA ARG A 120 -18.31 9.33 -8.34
C ARG A 120 -18.08 8.32 -9.48
N GLY A 121 -17.12 8.62 -10.37
CA GLY A 121 -16.87 7.84 -11.57
C GLY A 121 -16.41 6.40 -11.31
N VAL A 122 -16.17 5.67 -12.39
CA VAL A 122 -15.52 4.35 -12.33
C VAL A 122 -14.01 4.57 -12.24
N MET A 123 -13.43 4.17 -11.12
CA MET A 123 -12.01 4.29 -10.81
C MET A 123 -11.58 3.05 -10.02
N GLN A 124 -10.28 2.77 -9.99
CA GLN A 124 -9.73 1.65 -9.23
C GLN A 124 -8.53 2.16 -8.41
N PHE A 125 -8.55 1.89 -7.09
CA PHE A 125 -7.44 2.18 -6.18
C PHE A 125 -6.92 0.89 -5.60
N GLY A 126 -5.61 0.76 -5.46
CA GLY A 126 -5.06 -0.54 -5.11
C GLY A 126 -3.59 -0.55 -4.76
N TRP A 127 -3.10 -1.79 -4.66
CA TRP A 127 -1.70 -2.13 -4.46
C TRP A 127 -1.27 -3.03 -5.60
N CYS A 128 -0.03 -2.87 -6.04
CA CYS A 128 0.56 -3.70 -7.08
C CYS A 128 2.03 -3.96 -6.77
N THR A 129 2.54 -5.09 -7.24
CA THR A 129 3.99 -5.32 -7.23
C THR A 129 4.65 -4.56 -8.38
N ILE A 130 5.98 -4.41 -8.31
CA ILE A 130 6.77 -3.83 -9.40
C ILE A 130 6.65 -4.61 -10.71
N LYS A 131 6.29 -5.92 -10.65
CA LYS A 131 6.12 -6.79 -11.82
C LYS A 131 4.86 -6.48 -12.63
N CYS A 132 3.96 -5.64 -12.12
CA CYS A 132 2.81 -5.20 -12.90
C CYS A 132 3.29 -4.34 -14.07
N ASN A 133 3.03 -4.78 -15.29
CA ASN A 133 3.25 -3.99 -16.49
C ASN A 133 1.89 -3.43 -16.90
N PHE A 134 1.67 -2.14 -16.62
CA PHE A 134 0.43 -1.50 -16.97
C PHE A 134 0.39 -1.18 -18.46
N SER A 135 -0.79 -1.32 -19.06
CA SER A 135 -1.07 -0.91 -20.44
C SER A 135 -2.42 -0.18 -20.49
N GLN A 136 -2.86 0.22 -21.68
CA GLN A 136 -4.21 0.79 -21.85
C GLN A 136 -5.32 -0.22 -21.51
N GLU A 137 -5.02 -1.51 -21.51
CA GLU A 137 -5.97 -2.59 -21.24
C GLU A 137 -5.73 -3.30 -19.89
N ILE A 138 -4.59 -3.04 -19.26
CA ILE A 138 -4.16 -3.70 -18.01
C ILE A 138 -3.89 -2.61 -16.98
N GLY A 139 -4.82 -2.46 -16.05
CA GLY A 139 -4.71 -1.58 -14.90
C GLY A 139 -4.48 -2.32 -13.58
N VAL A 140 -4.64 -1.59 -12.48
CA VAL A 140 -4.53 -2.15 -11.13
C VAL A 140 -5.74 -3.05 -10.83
N GLY A 141 -5.46 -4.29 -10.47
CA GLY A 141 -6.47 -5.32 -10.21
C GLY A 141 -6.69 -6.28 -11.39
N ASP A 142 -6.11 -6.02 -12.56
CA ASP A 142 -6.24 -6.90 -13.74
C ASP A 142 -5.19 -8.02 -13.77
N THR A 143 -4.16 -7.94 -12.91
CA THR A 143 -3.08 -8.93 -12.82
C THR A 143 -3.13 -9.70 -11.51
N TRP A 144 -2.54 -10.90 -11.50
CA TRP A 144 -2.40 -11.72 -10.28
C TRP A 144 -1.57 -11.04 -9.18
N THR A 145 -0.72 -10.07 -9.56
CA THR A 145 0.12 -9.29 -8.63
C THR A 145 -0.46 -7.90 -8.32
N SER A 146 -1.71 -7.62 -8.66
CA SER A 146 -2.38 -6.36 -8.32
C SER A 146 -3.77 -6.58 -7.74
N PHE A 147 -4.14 -5.71 -6.81
CA PHE A 147 -5.40 -5.78 -6.07
C PHE A 147 -6.00 -4.39 -6.05
N SER A 148 -7.26 -4.26 -6.45
CA SER A 148 -7.92 -2.96 -6.43
C SER A 148 -9.35 -3.01 -5.93
N TYR A 149 -9.82 -1.82 -5.52
CA TYR A 149 -11.18 -1.53 -5.14
C TYR A 149 -11.77 -0.49 -6.10
N ASP A 150 -12.96 -0.80 -6.58
CA ASP A 150 -13.79 0.04 -7.45
C ASP A 150 -15.12 0.27 -6.73
N GLY A 151 -15.25 1.41 -6.04
CA GLY A 151 -16.49 1.79 -5.36
C GLY A 151 -17.58 2.28 -6.31
N GLY A 152 -17.24 2.59 -7.56
CA GLY A 152 -18.21 2.96 -8.59
C GLY A 152 -19.01 1.76 -9.06
N ARG A 153 -18.35 0.59 -9.11
CA ARG A 153 -18.98 -0.71 -9.44
C ARG A 153 -19.24 -1.60 -8.21
N ILE A 154 -18.77 -1.20 -7.03
CA ILE A 154 -18.88 -1.96 -5.77
C ILE A 154 -18.20 -3.33 -5.90
N ARG A 155 -16.96 -3.30 -6.36
CA ARG A 155 -16.16 -4.50 -6.67
C ARG A 155 -14.76 -4.40 -6.07
N LYS A 156 -14.21 -5.56 -5.74
CA LYS A 156 -12.76 -5.77 -5.64
C LYS A 156 -12.28 -6.56 -6.84
N TRP A 157 -11.05 -6.32 -7.27
CA TRP A 157 -10.42 -6.92 -8.46
C TRP A 157 -9.07 -7.54 -8.11
N ASN A 158 -8.82 -8.74 -8.63
CA ASN A 158 -7.52 -9.40 -8.74
C ASN A 158 -7.65 -10.47 -9.83
N VAL A 159 -7.41 -10.09 -11.09
CA VAL A 159 -7.77 -10.81 -12.32
C VAL A 159 -9.28 -10.95 -12.50
N GLN A 160 -9.98 -11.50 -11.50
CA GLN A 160 -11.42 -11.59 -11.43
C GLN A 160 -11.99 -10.54 -10.48
N ASN A 161 -13.26 -10.18 -10.69
CA ASN A 161 -13.96 -9.26 -9.79
C ASN A 161 -15.01 -9.99 -8.94
N SER A 162 -15.25 -9.45 -7.75
CA SER A 162 -16.31 -9.90 -6.83
C SER A 162 -16.92 -8.73 -6.08
N LYS A 163 -18.16 -8.88 -5.60
CA LYS A 163 -18.88 -7.81 -4.88
C LYS A 163 -18.13 -7.48 -3.58
N TYR A 164 -17.83 -6.21 -3.36
CA TYR A 164 -17.11 -5.76 -2.18
C TYR A 164 -17.30 -4.26 -1.96
N GLY A 165 -17.38 -3.84 -0.70
CA GLY A 165 -17.49 -2.43 -0.31
C GLY A 165 -18.89 -1.85 -0.52
N ASP A 166 -18.92 -0.51 -0.54
CA ASP A 166 -20.12 0.32 -0.62
C ASP A 166 -20.00 1.30 -1.81
N PRO A 167 -21.12 1.75 -2.40
CA PRO A 167 -21.06 2.78 -3.44
C PRO A 167 -20.40 4.05 -2.90
N TRP A 168 -19.49 4.63 -3.67
CA TRP A 168 -18.87 5.91 -3.33
C TRP A 168 -19.59 7.10 -3.97
N LEU A 169 -19.35 8.27 -3.41
CA LEU A 169 -19.82 9.57 -3.87
C LEU A 169 -18.63 10.53 -4.05
N ALA A 170 -18.86 11.60 -4.80
CA ALA A 170 -17.92 12.72 -4.81
C ALA A 170 -17.83 13.32 -3.39
N GLY A 171 -16.62 13.62 -2.94
CA GLY A 171 -16.28 14.07 -1.61
C GLY A 171 -15.91 12.96 -0.62
N ASP A 172 -16.12 11.68 -0.98
CA ASP A 172 -15.68 10.57 -0.12
C ASP A 172 -14.14 10.49 -0.09
N ILE A 173 -13.62 10.11 1.07
CA ILE A 173 -12.21 9.74 1.25
C ILE A 173 -12.12 8.22 1.39
N ILE A 174 -11.32 7.60 0.52
CA ILE A 174 -11.06 6.17 0.51
C ILE A 174 -9.65 5.94 1.07
N SER A 175 -9.57 5.28 2.23
CA SER A 175 -8.30 4.79 2.77
C SER A 175 -8.02 3.40 2.22
N CYS A 176 -6.84 3.24 1.63
CA CYS A 176 -6.31 1.99 1.10
C CYS A 176 -5.24 1.47 2.05
N LEU A 177 -5.49 0.33 2.69
CA LEU A 177 -4.63 -0.21 3.75
C LEU A 177 -3.94 -1.49 3.27
N ILE A 178 -2.67 -1.65 3.64
CA ILE A 178 -1.92 -2.90 3.50
C ILE A 178 -1.22 -3.23 4.81
N ASP A 179 -1.36 -4.48 5.24
CA ASP A 179 -0.59 -5.08 6.31
C ASP A 179 0.38 -6.08 5.66
N CYS A 180 1.63 -5.66 5.48
CA CYS A 180 2.67 -6.50 4.88
C CYS A 180 3.10 -7.65 5.81
N ASP A 181 2.88 -7.51 7.12
CA ASP A 181 3.25 -8.52 8.10
C ASP A 181 2.22 -9.67 8.11
N GLU A 182 0.93 -9.33 8.03
CA GLU A 182 -0.17 -10.32 7.98
C GLU A 182 -0.61 -10.67 6.55
N GLY A 183 -0.07 -10.01 5.53
CA GLY A 183 -0.42 -10.25 4.14
C GLY A 183 -1.86 -9.88 3.78
N THR A 184 -2.39 -8.79 4.35
CA THR A 184 -3.79 -8.38 4.13
C THR A 184 -3.90 -7.01 3.48
N ILE A 185 -4.94 -6.82 2.66
CA ILE A 185 -5.33 -5.53 2.07
C ILE A 185 -6.78 -5.26 2.46
N SER A 186 -7.07 -4.02 2.83
CA SER A 186 -8.45 -3.58 3.09
C SER A 186 -8.70 -2.15 2.62
N PHE A 187 -9.96 -1.83 2.37
CA PHE A 187 -10.39 -0.51 1.92
C PHE A 187 -11.49 0.01 2.84
N LYS A 188 -11.44 1.30 3.18
CA LYS A 188 -12.39 1.95 4.08
C LYS A 188 -12.82 3.29 3.53
N ARG A 189 -14.12 3.56 3.54
CA ARG A 189 -14.69 4.87 3.23
C ARG A 189 -14.73 5.72 4.50
N SER A 190 -13.56 6.12 4.99
CA SER A 190 -13.41 6.97 6.16
C SER A 190 -12.00 7.56 6.19
N CYS A 191 -11.87 8.86 6.34
CA CYS A 191 -10.57 9.52 6.51
C CYS A 191 -9.96 9.19 7.88
N ILE A 192 -8.64 9.04 7.94
CA ILE A 192 -7.90 8.80 9.18
C ILE A 192 -8.10 9.89 10.21
N ASN A 193 -8.15 11.15 9.80
CA ASN A 193 -8.40 12.24 10.74
C ASN A 193 -9.79 12.10 11.35
N THR A 194 -10.80 11.78 10.54
CA THR A 194 -12.17 11.57 11.05
C THR A 194 -12.25 10.31 11.91
N HIS A 195 -11.61 9.22 11.51
CA HIS A 195 -11.57 7.98 12.28
C HIS A 195 -10.91 8.20 13.63
N PHE A 196 -9.75 8.85 13.65
CA PHE A 196 -9.04 9.20 14.86
C PHE A 196 -9.92 10.06 15.79
N LEU A 197 -10.52 11.13 15.28
CA LEU A 197 -11.39 12.00 16.10
C LEU A 197 -12.65 11.31 16.66
N THR A 198 -13.11 10.22 16.02
CA THR A 198 -14.34 9.52 16.41
C THR A 198 -14.10 8.31 17.30
N SER A 199 -13.07 7.50 17.02
CA SER A 199 -12.78 6.27 17.77
C SER A 199 -11.52 6.35 18.61
N ASN A 200 -10.56 7.21 18.25
CA ASN A 200 -9.17 7.15 18.72
C ASN A 200 -8.59 5.73 18.59
N GLU A 201 -8.94 4.98 17.54
CA GLU A 201 -8.44 3.61 17.33
C GLU A 201 -7.61 3.50 16.06
N CYS A 202 -6.60 2.64 16.10
CA CYS A 202 -5.83 2.24 14.93
C CYS A 202 -6.70 1.43 13.96
N PHE A 203 -6.67 1.78 12.68
CA PHE A 203 -7.42 1.05 11.65
C PHE A 203 -7.06 -0.43 11.53
N PHE A 204 -5.83 -0.81 11.89
CA PHE A 204 -5.31 -2.17 11.74
C PHE A 204 -5.62 -3.02 12.97
N CYS A 205 -5.06 -2.65 14.12
CA CYS A 205 -5.11 -3.49 15.33
C CYS A 205 -6.17 -3.06 16.34
N LYS A 206 -6.92 -1.97 16.09
CA LYS A 206 -7.91 -1.40 17.02
C LYS A 206 -7.33 -0.93 18.36
N ALA A 207 -6.00 -0.89 18.49
CA ALA A 207 -5.37 -0.28 19.66
C ALA A 207 -5.72 1.20 19.72
N ARG A 208 -5.90 1.70 20.95
CA ARG A 208 -6.14 3.13 21.19
C ARG A 208 -4.93 3.95 20.74
N ILE A 209 -5.18 5.00 19.97
CA ILE A 209 -4.20 6.00 19.58
C ILE A 209 -4.20 7.09 20.65
N GLU A 210 -3.07 7.25 21.33
CA GLU A 210 -2.90 8.27 22.37
C GLU A 210 -2.45 9.61 21.79
N GLN A 211 -1.70 9.56 20.69
CA GLN A 211 -1.05 10.71 20.09
C GLN A 211 -0.79 10.49 18.60
N VAL A 212 -0.87 11.56 17.81
CA VAL A 212 -0.45 11.63 16.41
C VAL A 212 0.73 12.61 16.33
N VAL A 213 1.82 12.17 15.72
CA VAL A 213 3.06 12.95 15.60
C VAL A 213 3.45 13.03 14.13
N ASP A 214 3.82 14.22 13.68
CA ASP A 214 4.45 14.44 12.38
C ASP A 214 5.86 13.84 12.41
N SER A 215 6.12 12.85 11.56
CA SER A 215 7.40 12.13 11.55
C SER A 215 8.57 13.00 11.11
N THR A 216 8.33 14.07 10.34
CA THR A 216 9.40 14.94 9.81
C THR A 216 9.83 15.99 10.82
N THR A 217 8.86 16.57 11.53
CA THR A 217 9.07 17.68 12.48
C THR A 217 9.09 17.24 13.93
N GLY A 218 8.66 16.00 14.22
CA GLY A 218 8.45 15.51 15.59
C GLY A 218 7.29 16.22 16.31
N ARG A 219 6.54 17.06 15.61
CA ARG A 219 5.47 17.87 16.21
C ARG A 219 4.26 17.00 16.51
N VAL A 220 3.71 17.15 17.71
CA VAL A 220 2.41 16.59 18.07
C VAL A 220 1.33 17.26 17.23
N ILE A 221 0.68 16.49 16.36
CA ILE A 221 -0.45 16.93 15.55
C ILE A 221 -1.71 16.89 16.40
N ASP A 222 -1.91 15.83 17.17
CA ASP A 222 -3.05 15.66 18.06
C ASP A 222 -2.70 14.72 19.22
N SER A 223 -3.40 14.83 20.34
CA SER A 223 -3.27 13.95 21.50
C SER A 223 -4.56 13.85 22.28
N VAL A 224 -4.80 12.68 22.88
CA VAL A 224 -5.93 12.49 23.80
C VAL A 224 -5.75 13.43 24.98
N LYS A 225 -6.65 14.42 25.11
CA LYS A 225 -6.65 15.31 26.28
C LYS A 225 -6.95 14.48 27.54
N PRO A 226 -6.24 14.72 28.65
CA PRO A 226 -6.63 14.16 29.95
C PRO A 226 -8.08 14.55 30.23
N ASN A 227 -8.88 13.64 30.77
CA ASN A 227 -10.20 13.98 31.28
C ASN A 227 -10.02 15.10 32.32
N GLU A 228 -10.38 16.34 31.97
CA GLU A 228 -10.66 17.37 32.95
C GLU A 228 -11.88 16.87 33.72
N ASN A 229 -11.61 16.23 34.85
CA ASN A 229 -12.62 15.97 35.85
C ASN A 229 -13.28 17.32 36.13
N TYR A 230 -14.53 17.48 35.70
CA TYR A 230 -15.42 18.48 36.26
C TYR A 230 -15.45 18.23 37.77
N THR A 231 -14.62 18.94 38.52
CA THR A 231 -14.87 19.22 39.92
C THR A 231 -16.17 20.00 39.95
N LYS A 232 -17.28 19.26 40.11
CA LYS A 232 -18.51 19.83 40.62
C LYS A 232 -18.20 20.28 42.04
N ASP A 233 -17.79 21.52 42.17
CA ASP A 233 -17.83 22.23 43.44
C ASP A 233 -19.28 22.13 43.95
N LYS A 234 -19.45 21.44 45.07
CA LYS A 234 -20.64 21.43 45.90
C LYS A 234 -20.26 21.99 47.26
#